data_AF-A0A4R9ETI0-F1
#
_entry.id   AF-A0A4R9ETI0-F1
#
_cell.length_a   1.000
_cell.length_b   1.000
_cell.length_c   1.000
_cell.angle_alpha   90.00
_cell.angle_beta   90.00
_cell.angle_gamma   90.00
#
_symmetry.space_group_name_H-M   'P 1'
#
loop_
_entity.id
_entity.type
_entity.pdbx_description
1 polymer ?
#
loop_
_entity_poly.entity_id
_entity_poly.type
_entity_poly.pdbx_seq_one_letter_code
_entity_poly.pdbx_strand_id
1 'polypeptide(L)'
;MCPERTPGGRLVHRGPRARTFHEVLALVAAGRAVCPLNAHVPRSYTYPGVVLVPIDDAPPTEWALVLPESAPAPHVRAFVETARELGTRAIDRGGAREERPTRTPYRPSASDRRR
;
A
#
# COMPACT_ATOMS: atom_id res chain seq x y z
N MET A 1 -12.55 2.33 -2.87
CA MET A 1 -13.31 2.16 -4.13
C MET A 1 -12.32 2.34 -5.30
N CYS A 2 -12.26 1.42 -6.25
CA CYS A 2 -11.38 1.54 -7.42
C CYS A 2 -12.23 2.01 -8.63
N PRO A 3 -11.80 3.04 -9.38
CA PRO A 3 -12.57 3.57 -10.50
C PRO A 3 -12.78 2.51 -11.60
N GLU A 4 -13.81 2.69 -12.41
CA GLU A 4 -14.11 1.76 -13.53
C GLU A 4 -13.16 1.94 -14.72
N ARG A 5 -12.60 3.14 -14.86
CA ARG A 5 -11.67 3.51 -15.95
C ARG A 5 -10.46 4.22 -15.39
N THR A 6 -9.32 3.98 -16.03
CA THR A 6 -8.09 4.76 -15.84
C THR A 6 -8.29 6.20 -16.34
N PRO A 7 -7.45 7.17 -15.94
CA PRO A 7 -7.50 8.53 -16.49
C PRO A 7 -7.43 8.59 -18.02
N GLY A 8 -6.70 7.66 -18.65
CA GLY A 8 -6.64 7.50 -20.10
C GLY A 8 -7.81 6.73 -20.73
N GLY A 9 -8.90 6.46 -20.00
CA GLY A 9 -10.14 5.84 -20.53
C GLY A 9 -10.16 4.30 -20.61
N ARG A 10 -9.03 3.63 -20.38
CA ARG A 10 -8.95 2.15 -20.36
C ARG A 10 -9.74 1.56 -19.18
N LEU A 11 -10.51 0.50 -19.43
CA LEU A 11 -11.26 -0.21 -18.38
C LEU A 11 -10.32 -0.83 -17.33
N VAL A 12 -10.73 -0.74 -16.07
CA VAL A 12 -10.05 -1.39 -14.95
C VAL A 12 -10.75 -2.72 -14.67
N HIS A 13 -10.13 -3.83 -15.10
CA HIS A 13 -10.66 -5.16 -14.85
C HIS A 13 -10.65 -5.47 -13.34
N ARG A 14 -11.76 -5.99 -12.83
CA ARG A 14 -11.88 -6.39 -11.43
C ARG A 14 -11.18 -7.73 -11.26
N GLY A 15 -10.18 -7.76 -10.38
CA GLY A 15 -9.47 -8.98 -10.00
C GLY A 15 -10.25 -9.84 -8.99
N PRO A 16 -9.60 -10.91 -8.50
CA PRO A 16 -10.13 -11.75 -7.43
C PRO A 16 -10.49 -10.94 -6.18
N ARG A 17 -11.53 -11.36 -5.46
CA ARG A 17 -11.92 -10.73 -4.19
C ARG A 17 -11.08 -11.31 -3.05
N ALA A 18 -10.60 -10.43 -2.19
CA ALA A 18 -9.96 -10.76 -0.91
C ALA A 18 -10.69 -10.01 0.20
N ARG A 19 -10.75 -10.61 1.38
CA ARG A 19 -11.39 -10.07 2.59
C ARG A 19 -10.38 -9.64 3.63
N THR A 20 -9.15 -10.14 3.55
CA THR A 20 -8.08 -9.80 4.49
C THR A 20 -6.84 -9.30 3.75
N PHE A 21 -6.01 -8.56 4.45
CA PHE A 21 -4.75 -8.08 3.88
C PHE A 21 -3.80 -9.23 3.51
N HIS A 22 -3.75 -10.30 4.32
CA HIS A 22 -2.95 -11.49 4.01
C HIS A 22 -3.43 -12.21 2.73
N GLU A 23 -4.74 -12.28 2.51
CA GLU A 23 -5.29 -12.80 1.24
C GLU A 23 -4.87 -11.94 0.04
N VAL A 24 -4.85 -10.61 0.20
CA VAL A 24 -4.33 -9.69 -0.83
C VAL A 24 -2.86 -9.98 -1.11
N LEU A 25 -2.02 -10.10 -0.08
CA LEU A 25 -0.60 -10.40 -0.23
C LEU A 25 -0.36 -11.74 -0.92
N ALA A 26 -1.14 -12.77 -0.60
CA ALA A 26 -1.08 -14.06 -1.30
C ALA A 26 -1.43 -13.94 -2.79
N LEU A 27 -2.45 -13.15 -3.14
CA LEU A 27 -2.81 -12.89 -4.54
C LEU A 27 -1.73 -12.11 -5.29
N VAL A 28 -1.07 -11.15 -4.62
CA VAL A 28 0.06 -10.42 -5.21
C VAL A 28 1.25 -11.36 -5.43
N ALA A 29 1.60 -12.19 -4.44
CA ALA A 29 2.67 -13.18 -4.57
C ALA A 29 2.40 -14.21 -5.68
N ALA A 30 1.13 -14.55 -5.92
CA ALA A 30 0.70 -15.41 -7.03
C ALA A 30 0.64 -14.68 -8.39
N GLY A 31 0.98 -13.39 -8.48
CA GLY A 31 0.92 -12.60 -9.71
C GLY A 31 -0.51 -12.32 -10.20
N ARG A 32 -1.51 -12.41 -9.31
CA ARG A 32 -2.94 -12.27 -9.65
C ARG A 32 -3.52 -10.91 -9.32
N ALA A 33 -2.78 -10.06 -8.61
CA ALA A 33 -3.21 -8.72 -8.22
C ALA A 33 -2.02 -7.77 -8.05
N VAL A 34 -2.31 -6.47 -8.12
CA VAL A 34 -1.44 -5.39 -7.63
C VAL A 34 -2.26 -4.58 -6.63
N CYS A 35 -1.63 -4.19 -5.51
CA CYS A 35 -2.30 -3.45 -4.46
C CYS A 35 -1.46 -2.22 -4.08
N PRO A 36 -1.97 -0.98 -4.27
CA PRO A 36 -1.30 0.20 -3.75
C PRO A 36 -1.38 0.21 -2.22
N LEU A 37 -0.27 0.57 -1.57
CA LEU A 37 -0.16 0.58 -0.11
C LEU A 37 0.39 1.91 0.38
N ASN A 38 -0.02 2.27 1.59
CA ASN A 38 0.48 3.47 2.26
C ASN A 38 1.93 3.21 2.73
N ALA A 39 2.74 4.27 2.77
CA ALA A 39 4.17 4.22 3.08
C ALA A 39 4.55 3.58 4.44
N HIS A 40 3.60 3.45 5.37
CA HIS A 40 3.82 2.84 6.68
C HIS A 40 3.73 1.30 6.65
N VAL A 41 3.00 0.72 5.69
CA VAL A 41 2.74 -0.73 5.61
C VAL A 41 4.01 -1.57 5.51
N PRO A 42 5.05 -1.16 4.75
CA PRO A 42 6.32 -1.91 4.67
C PRO A 42 7.03 -2.08 6.02
N ARG A 43 6.77 -1.19 7.00
CA ARG A 43 7.40 -1.28 8.33
C ARG A 43 6.93 -2.50 9.11
N SER A 44 5.71 -2.97 8.84
CA SER A 44 5.05 -4.00 9.64
C SER A 44 4.89 -5.32 8.89
N TYR A 45 5.08 -5.33 7.57
CA TYR A 45 4.80 -6.49 6.74
C TYR A 45 5.92 -6.75 5.72
N THR A 46 6.58 -7.88 5.89
CA THR A 46 7.39 -8.52 4.84
C THR A 46 6.69 -9.81 4.45
N TYR A 47 6.35 -9.97 3.16
CA TYR A 47 5.69 -11.18 2.66
C TYR A 47 6.52 -11.81 1.53
N PRO A 48 6.91 -13.10 1.63
CA PRO A 48 7.67 -13.77 0.58
C PRO A 48 6.97 -13.72 -0.78
N GLY A 49 7.71 -13.37 -1.83
CA GLY A 49 7.17 -13.26 -3.19
C GLY A 49 6.46 -11.94 -3.49
N VAL A 50 6.45 -10.98 -2.57
CA VAL A 50 5.94 -9.62 -2.81
C VAL A 50 7.11 -8.64 -2.91
N VAL A 51 7.08 -7.80 -3.95
CA VAL A 51 8.00 -6.69 -4.13
C VAL A 51 7.23 -5.39 -4.00
N LEU A 52 7.76 -4.46 -3.21
CA LEU A 52 7.21 -3.12 -3.05
C LEU A 52 7.88 -2.18 -4.05
N VAL A 53 7.06 -1.46 -4.82
CA VAL A 53 7.52 -0.49 -5.82
C VAL A 53 7.03 0.90 -5.40
N PRO A 54 7.91 1.92 -5.32
CA PRO A 54 7.50 3.29 -5.06
C PRO A 54 6.51 3.81 -6.12
N ILE A 55 5.54 4.60 -5.67
CA ILE A 55 4.65 5.39 -6.53
C ILE A 55 5.00 6.85 -6.25
N ASP A 56 5.60 7.52 -7.23
CA ASP A 56 6.18 8.87 -7.08
C ASP A 56 5.35 9.94 -7.82
N ASP A 57 4.41 9.52 -8.67
CA ASP A 57 3.54 10.38 -9.49
C ASP A 57 2.13 10.55 -8.89
N ALA A 58 1.95 10.17 -7.63
CA ALA A 58 0.69 10.31 -6.89
C ALA A 58 0.83 11.30 -5.72
N PRO A 59 -0.22 12.06 -5.39
CA PRO A 59 -0.20 12.89 -4.19
C PRO A 59 -0.04 12.03 -2.92
N PRO A 60 0.57 12.57 -1.85
CA PRO A 60 0.70 11.86 -0.58
C PRO A 60 -0.64 11.41 -0.02
N THR A 61 -0.66 10.23 0.59
CA THR A 61 -1.83 9.79 1.36
C THR A 61 -1.88 10.54 2.69
N GLU A 62 -3.00 11.22 2.92
CA GLU A 62 -3.27 11.96 4.16
C GLU A 62 -4.14 11.15 5.13
N TRP A 63 -3.93 11.38 6.42
CA TRP A 63 -4.76 10.83 7.49
C TRP A 63 -5.50 11.97 8.18
N ALA A 64 -6.80 11.81 8.35
CA ALA A 64 -7.65 12.79 9.01
C ALA A 64 -8.45 12.16 10.15
N LEU A 65 -8.69 12.94 11.20
CA LEU A 65 -9.67 12.60 12.22
C LEU A 65 -11.05 12.98 11.69
N VAL A 66 -11.94 12.00 11.59
CA VAL A 66 -13.33 12.21 11.18
C VAL A 66 -14.20 12.12 12.43
N LEU A 67 -15.02 13.15 12.66
CA LEU A 67 -15.88 13.28 13.83
C LEU A 67 -17.35 13.23 13.39
N PRO A 68 -18.25 12.72 14.24
CA PRO A 68 -19.69 12.92 14.06
C PRO A 68 -20.03 14.41 14.02
N GLU A 69 -21.13 14.77 13.36
CA GLU A 69 -21.63 16.15 13.32
C GLU A 69 -22.16 16.62 14.68
N SER A 70 -22.58 15.69 15.54
CA SER A 70 -22.98 15.98 16.91
C SER A 70 -21.81 16.45 17.77
N ALA A 71 -22.13 17.20 18.83
CA ALA A 71 -21.12 17.68 19.77
C ALA A 71 -20.33 16.48 20.34
N PRO A 72 -18.99 16.45 20.18
CA PRO A 72 -18.18 15.37 20.69
C PRO A 72 -18.16 15.39 22.23
N ALA A 73 -18.11 14.21 22.84
CA ALA A 73 -17.92 14.10 24.29
C ALA A 73 -16.63 14.85 24.72
N PRO A 74 -16.56 15.38 25.95
CA PRO A 74 -15.43 16.20 26.39
C PRO A 74 -14.05 15.58 26.19
N HIS A 75 -13.92 14.26 26.38
CA HIS A 75 -12.66 13.53 26.18
C HIS A 75 -12.25 13.46 24.70
N VAL A 76 -13.21 13.32 23.77
CA VAL A 76 -12.94 13.36 22.33
C VAL A 76 -12.49 14.76 21.92
N ARG A 77 -13.13 15.80 22.46
CA ARG A 77 -12.71 17.19 22.20
C ARG A 77 -11.27 17.42 22.68
N ALA A 78 -10.94 17.01 23.90
CA ALA A 78 -9.58 17.13 24.43
C ALA A 78 -8.55 16.38 23.57
N PHE A 79 -8.88 15.17 23.09
CA PHE A 79 -8.03 14.43 22.16
C PHE A 79 -7.79 15.19 20.85
N VAL A 80 -8.83 15.77 20.26
CA VAL A 80 -8.74 16.55 19.02
C VAL A 80 -7.91 17.82 19.22
N GLU A 81 -8.08 18.51 20.34
CA GLU A 81 -7.27 19.68 20.72
C GLU A 81 -5.79 19.29 20.82
N THR A 82 -5.49 18.19 21.53
CA THR A 82 -4.13 17.65 21.64
C THR A 82 -3.54 17.29 20.26
N ALA A 83 -4.33 16.64 19.41
CA ALA A 83 -3.90 16.30 18.05
C ALA A 83 -3.62 17.54 17.19
N ARG A 84 -4.40 18.60 17.35
CA ARG A 84 -4.18 19.89 16.67
C ARG A 84 -2.91 20.58 17.17
N GLU A 85 -2.67 20.58 18.48
CA GLU A 85 -1.46 21.14 19.08
C GLU A 85 -0.20 20.42 18.60
N LEU A 86 -0.25 19.09 18.48
CA LEU A 86 0.87 18.28 17.98
C LEU A 86 1.09 18.43 16.47
N GLY A 87 0.06 18.83 15.73
CA GLY A 87 0.08 19.02 14.28
C GLY A 87 0.24 17.72 13.48
N THR A 88 0.24 17.86 12.15
CA THR A 88 0.46 16.74 11.23
C THR A 88 1.90 16.24 11.31
N ARG A 89 2.07 14.93 11.44
CA ARG A 89 3.39 14.28 11.41
C ARG A 89 3.53 13.42 10.18
N ALA A 90 4.64 13.61 9.46
CA ALA A 90 5.03 12.71 8.39
C ALA A 90 5.27 11.32 8.99
N ILE A 91 4.58 10.31 8.45
CA ILE A 91 4.97 8.93 8.72
C ILE A 91 6.19 8.67 7.84
N ASP A 92 7.36 8.77 8.46
CA ASP A 92 8.62 8.54 7.76
C ASP A 92 8.58 7.17 7.04
N ARG A 93 9.12 7.08 5.83
CA ARG A 93 9.33 5.78 5.19
C ARG A 93 10.48 5.19 5.98
N GLY A 94 10.20 4.24 6.88
CA GLY A 94 11.26 3.66 7.72
C GLY A 94 12.41 3.25 6.80
N GLY A 95 13.59 3.82 7.02
CA GLY A 95 14.66 3.88 6.03
C GLY A 95 14.97 2.53 5.40
N ALA A 96 14.42 2.28 4.21
CA ALA A 96 15.05 1.39 3.27
C ALA A 96 16.20 2.21 2.68
N ARG A 97 17.40 2.03 3.25
CA ARG A 97 18.61 2.41 2.54
C ARG A 97 18.54 1.81 1.15
N GLU A 98 18.80 2.66 0.19
CA GLU A 98 18.89 2.35 -1.21
C GLU A 98 20.00 1.32 -1.45
N GLU A 99 19.61 0.05 -1.54
CA GLU A 99 20.33 -0.93 -2.33
C GLU A 99 19.33 -1.45 -3.36
N ARG A 100 19.42 -0.93 -4.59
CA ARG A 100 18.81 -1.58 -5.75
C ARG A 100 19.31 -3.03 -5.76
N PRO A 101 18.46 -4.05 -5.62
CA PRO A 101 18.88 -5.40 -5.97
C PRO A 101 19.07 -5.39 -7.48
N THR A 102 20.32 -5.49 -7.92
CA THR A 102 20.67 -5.78 -9.31
C THR A 102 19.82 -7.00 -9.71
N ARG A 103 18.90 -6.84 -10.65
CA ARG A 103 18.16 -7.97 -11.24
C ARG A 103 19.21 -8.90 -11.82
N THR A 104 19.52 -9.98 -11.11
CA THR A 104 20.17 -11.14 -11.72
C THR A 104 19.22 -11.60 -12.82
N PRO A 105 19.61 -11.54 -14.11
CA PRO A 105 18.76 -12.03 -15.16
C PRO A 105 18.47 -13.51 -14.89
N TYR A 106 17.20 -13.88 -14.96
CA TYR A 106 16.76 -15.27 -14.89
C TYR A 106 17.56 -16.08 -15.92
N ARG A 107 18.42 -16.98 -15.42
CA ARG A 107 19.20 -17.91 -16.25
C ARG A 107 18.44 -19.23 -16.25
N PRO A 108 17.80 -19.63 -17.36
CA PRO A 108 17.03 -20.87 -17.39
C PRO A 108 17.95 -22.06 -17.14
N SER A 109 17.51 -22.96 -16.26
CA SER A 109 18.18 -24.24 -16.01
C SER A 109 18.05 -25.16 -17.23
N ALA A 110 19.06 -26.01 -17.46
CA ALA A 110 19.09 -26.97 -18.57
C ALA A 110 17.92 -27.98 -18.57
N SER A 111 17.17 -28.06 -17.47
CA SER A 111 15.97 -28.89 -17.32
C SER A 111 14.72 -28.34 -18.02
N ASP A 112 14.67 -27.04 -18.38
CA ASP A 112 13.49 -26.43 -19.05
C ASP A 112 13.42 -26.68 -20.57
N ARG A 113 14.37 -27.43 -21.15
CA ARG A 113 14.44 -27.70 -22.60
C ARG A 113 13.88 -29.05 -23.04
N ARG A 114 13.19 -29.78 -22.15
CA ARG A 114 12.50 -31.01 -22.54
C ARG A 114 11.12 -31.10 -21.89
N ARG A 115 10.12 -30.50 -22.52
CA ARG A 115 8.79 -31.08 -22.70
C ARG A 115 8.01 -30.37 -23.78
#